data_AF-A0A7D5N4L3-F1
#
_entry.id   AF-A0A7D5N4L3-F1
#
_cell.length_a   1.000
_cell.length_b   1.000
_cell.length_c   1.000
_cell.angle_alpha   90.00
_cell.angle_beta   90.00
_cell.angle_gamma   90.00
#
_symmetry.space_group_name_H-M   'P 1'
#
loop_
_entity.id
_entity.type
_entity.pdbx_description
1 polymer ?
#
loop_
_entity_poly.entity_id
_entity_poly.type
_entity_poly.pdbx_seq_one_letter_code
_entity_poly.pdbx_strand_id
1 'polypeptide(L)'
;MALAGGTIYFQRSKNLQKQNRIIAQEKQLAEYNLSVQQLKTLQAQMNPHFIFNCFNTIDSYILQNKKMEATQLVHAFSKLTRRVLEHTARNEISLEEEMETLEAYLTTELLRHPDTFGWTIQLPPELKTINSHPYSCNLLLKMQ
;
A
#
# COMPACT_ATOMS: atom_id res chain seq x y z
N MET A 1 52.00 -18.52 -32.17
CA MET A 1 51.24 -18.82 -30.93
C MET A 1 50.83 -17.56 -30.14
N ALA A 2 51.66 -16.50 -30.05
CA ALA A 2 51.33 -15.28 -29.28
C ALA A 2 50.07 -14.51 -29.77
N LEU A 3 49.84 -14.43 -31.09
CA LEU A 3 48.68 -13.71 -31.65
C LEU A 3 47.33 -14.37 -31.30
N ALA A 4 47.28 -15.70 -31.23
CA ALA A 4 46.08 -16.44 -30.86
C ALA A 4 45.68 -16.21 -29.39
N GLY A 5 46.65 -16.05 -28.49
CA GLY A 5 46.39 -15.69 -27.09
C GLY A 5 45.76 -14.30 -26.95
N GLY A 6 46.24 -13.33 -27.74
CA GLY A 6 45.70 -11.96 -27.76
C GLY A 6 44.27 -11.88 -28.28
N THR A 7 43.94 -12.63 -29.34
CA THR A 7 42.56 -12.68 -29.88
C THR A 7 41.61 -13.39 -28.93
N ILE A 8 42.02 -14.49 -28.31
CA ILE A 8 41.23 -15.20 -27.28
C ILE A 8 40.97 -14.28 -26.07
N TYR A 9 42.00 -13.58 -25.59
CA TYR A 9 41.87 -12.62 -24.50
C TYR A 9 40.90 -11.48 -24.85
N PHE A 10 41.03 -10.90 -26.05
CA PHE A 10 40.15 -9.84 -26.53
C PHE A 10 38.69 -10.29 -26.69
N GLN A 11 38.47 -11.49 -27.24
CA GLN A 11 37.14 -12.08 -27.37
C GLN A 11 36.49 -12.32 -26.01
N ARG A 12 37.26 -12.85 -25.05
CA ARG A 12 36.79 -13.08 -23.67
C ARG A 12 36.45 -11.77 -22.96
N SER A 13 37.26 -10.73 -23.13
CA SER A 13 37.01 -9.39 -22.59
C SER A 13 35.71 -8.78 -23.13
N LYS A 14 35.47 -8.87 -24.45
CA LYS A 14 34.20 -8.43 -25.07
C LYS A 14 32.99 -9.21 -24.56
N ASN A 15 33.12 -10.53 -24.42
CA ASN A 15 32.05 -11.38 -23.92
C ASN A 15 31.69 -11.05 -22.45
N LEU A 16 32.70 -10.81 -21.61
CA LEU A 16 32.50 -10.37 -20.22
C LEU A 16 31.78 -9.02 -20.15
N GLN A 17 32.16 -8.06 -20.99
CA GLN A 17 31.47 -6.77 -21.06
C GLN A 17 30.00 -6.92 -21.49
N LYS A 18 29.73 -7.78 -22.47
CA LYS A 18 28.34 -8.08 -22.90
C LYS A 18 27.54 -8.75 -21.78
N GLN A 19 28.13 -9.71 -21.07
CA GLN A 19 27.50 -10.35 -19.92
C GLN A 19 27.19 -9.34 -18.81
N ASN A 20 28.14 -8.48 -18.45
CA ASN A 20 27.92 -7.45 -17.43
C ASN A 20 26.81 -6.47 -17.82
N ARG A 21 26.67 -6.14 -19.12
CA ARG A 21 25.56 -5.31 -19.62
C ARG A 21 24.21 -6.01 -19.48
N ILE A 22 24.14 -7.30 -19.80
CA ILE A 22 22.90 -8.10 -19.66
C ILE A 22 22.50 -8.16 -18.18
N ILE A 23 23.45 -8.49 -17.30
CA ILE A 23 23.21 -8.54 -15.84
C ILE A 23 22.72 -7.18 -15.31
N ALA A 24 23.32 -6.08 -15.76
CA ALA A 24 22.89 -4.73 -15.38
C ALA A 24 21.46 -4.42 -15.86
N GLN A 25 21.09 -4.84 -17.07
CA GLN A 25 19.74 -4.69 -17.62
C GLN A 25 18.71 -5.54 -16.86
N GLU A 26 19.05 -6.79 -16.55
CA GLU A 26 18.19 -7.67 -15.75
C GLU A 26 17.96 -7.10 -14.36
N LYS A 27 19.00 -6.56 -13.72
CA LYS A 27 18.89 -5.87 -12.44
C LYS A 27 17.96 -4.66 -12.51
N GLN A 28 18.14 -3.79 -13.51
CA GLN A 28 17.31 -2.61 -13.70
C GLN A 28 15.84 -2.98 -13.97
N LEU A 29 15.60 -4.04 -14.75
CA LEU A 29 14.26 -4.55 -15.01
C LEU A 29 13.62 -5.12 -13.74
N ALA A 30 14.38 -5.84 -12.92
CA ALA A 30 13.90 -6.35 -11.64
C ALA A 30 13.53 -5.22 -10.66
N GLU A 31 14.36 -4.17 -10.58
CA GLU A 31 14.08 -2.97 -9.77
C GLU A 31 12.83 -2.22 -10.25
N TYR A 32 12.65 -2.09 -11.57
CA TYR A 32 11.44 -1.51 -12.15
C TYR A 32 10.20 -2.35 -11.82
N ASN A 33 10.27 -3.67 -12.01
CA ASN A 33 9.16 -4.57 -11.72
C ASN A 33 8.79 -4.57 -10.24
N LEU A 34 9.79 -4.51 -9.34
CA LEU A 34 9.58 -4.37 -7.90
C LEU A 34 8.86 -3.06 -7.59
N SER A 35 9.29 -1.94 -8.18
CA SER A 35 8.63 -0.64 -7.99
C SER A 35 7.18 -0.65 -8.47
N VAL A 36 6.92 -1.25 -9.63
CA VAL A 36 5.55 -1.41 -10.16
C VAL A 36 4.71 -2.30 -9.25
N GLN A 37 5.27 -3.38 -8.71
CA GLN A 37 4.57 -4.26 -7.75
C GLN A 37 4.26 -3.56 -6.44
N GLN A 38 5.20 -2.78 -5.89
CA GLN A 38 4.98 -1.96 -4.70
C GLN A 38 3.86 -0.95 -4.93
N LEU A 39 3.86 -0.28 -6.09
CA LEU A 39 2.81 0.67 -6.46
C LEU A 39 1.44 -0.01 -6.62
N LYS A 40 1.39 -1.19 -7.26
CA LYS A 40 0.15 -1.98 -7.36
C LYS A 40 -0.35 -2.44 -5.99
N THR A 41 0.57 -2.80 -5.09
CA THR A 41 0.23 -3.20 -3.72
C THR A 41 -0.35 -2.03 -2.95
N LEU A 42 0.27 -0.85 -3.05
CA LEU A 42 -0.24 0.40 -2.49
C LEU A 42 -1.63 0.75 -3.03
N GLN A 43 -1.84 0.62 -4.35
CA GLN A 43 -3.15 0.81 -4.98
C GLN A 43 -4.18 -0.23 -4.53
N ALA A 44 -3.78 -1.49 -4.32
CA ALA A 44 -4.67 -2.51 -3.80
C ALA A 44 -5.07 -2.21 -2.35
N GLN A 45 -4.16 -1.67 -1.54
CA GLN A 45 -4.42 -1.26 -0.16
C GLN A 45 -5.36 -0.06 -0.03
N MET A 46 -5.46 0.80 -1.05
CA MET A 46 -6.51 1.82 -1.16
C MET A 46 -7.45 1.52 -2.31
N ASN A 47 -8.53 0.79 -2.05
CA ASN A 47 -9.53 0.45 -3.07
C ASN A 47 -10.00 1.73 -3.80
N PRO A 48 -9.78 1.87 -5.12
CA PRO A 48 -10.14 3.09 -5.85
C PRO A 48 -11.64 3.36 -5.79
N HIS A 49 -12.48 2.32 -5.74
CA HIS A 49 -13.92 2.47 -5.55
C HIS A 49 -14.27 3.10 -4.20
N PHE A 50 -13.56 2.71 -3.13
CA PHE A 50 -13.74 3.31 -1.80
C PHE A 50 -13.41 4.81 -1.81
N ILE A 51 -12.33 5.21 -2.51
CA ILE A 51 -11.94 6.62 -2.67
C ILE A 51 -13.06 7.40 -3.37
N PHE A 52 -13.55 6.88 -4.51
CA PHE A 52 -14.65 7.51 -5.24
C PHE A 52 -15.92 7.62 -4.38
N ASN A 53 -16.25 6.58 -3.61
CA ASN A 53 -17.42 6.59 -2.74
C ASN A 53 -17.29 7.62 -1.62
N CYS A 54 -16.10 7.79 -1.04
CA CYS A 54 -15.87 8.85 -0.05
C CYS A 54 -16.12 10.22 -0.66
N PHE A 55 -15.60 10.51 -1.86
CA PHE A 55 -15.83 11.79 -2.53
C PHE A 55 -17.30 12.01 -2.89
N ASN A 56 -17.99 10.98 -3.38
CA ASN A 56 -19.43 11.06 -3.69
C ASN A 56 -20.26 11.37 -2.44
N THR A 57 -19.95 10.74 -1.30
CA THR A 57 -20.66 11.04 -0.05
C THR A 57 -20.34 12.45 0.46
N ILE A 58 -19.08 12.91 0.35
CA ILE A 58 -18.71 14.29 0.69
C ILE A 58 -19.51 15.28 -0.16
N ASP A 59 -19.57 15.07 -1.47
CA ASP A 59 -20.33 15.92 -2.40
C ASP A 59 -21.83 15.91 -2.05
N SER A 60 -22.39 14.73 -1.79
CA SER A 60 -23.77 14.57 -1.33
C SER A 60 -24.07 15.33 -0.03
N TYR A 61 -23.15 15.30 0.94
CA TYR A 61 -23.27 16.09 2.16
C TYR A 61 -23.19 17.59 1.91
N ILE A 62 -22.32 18.04 1.01
CA ILE A 62 -22.25 19.45 0.62
C ILE A 62 -23.57 19.89 -0.03
N LEU A 63 -24.10 19.11 -0.98
CA LEU A 63 -25.37 19.37 -1.67
C LEU A 63 -26.57 19.38 -0.72
N GLN A 64 -26.53 18.57 0.34
CA GLN A 64 -27.55 18.52 1.40
C GLN A 64 -27.33 19.57 2.50
N ASN A 65 -26.33 20.44 2.37
CA ASN A 65 -25.94 21.44 3.39
C ASN A 65 -25.56 20.82 4.76
N LYS A 66 -25.10 19.56 4.76
CA LYS A 66 -24.61 18.79 5.91
C LYS A 66 -23.12 19.03 6.13
N LYS A 67 -22.78 20.29 6.43
CA LYS A 67 -21.39 20.76 6.49
C LYS A 67 -20.56 20.03 7.55
N MET A 68 -21.15 19.69 8.69
CA MET A 68 -20.42 19.00 9.77
C MET A 68 -20.04 17.59 9.36
N GLU A 69 -20.98 16.85 8.78
CA GLU A 69 -20.81 15.47 8.31
C GLU A 69 -19.79 15.41 7.17
N ALA A 70 -19.85 16.35 6.22
CA ALA A 70 -18.83 16.49 5.18
C ALA A 70 -17.43 16.69 5.79
N THR A 71 -17.30 17.58 6.78
CA THR A 71 -16.03 17.86 7.45
C THR A 71 -15.51 16.64 8.21
N GLN A 72 -16.39 15.94 8.94
CA GLN A 72 -16.05 14.72 9.67
C GLN A 72 -15.56 13.61 8.73
N LEU A 73 -16.25 13.40 7.61
CA LEU A 73 -15.86 12.40 6.62
C LEU A 73 -14.51 12.74 5.97
N VAL A 74 -14.25 14.01 5.64
CA VAL A 74 -12.94 14.46 5.14
C VAL A 74 -11.83 14.17 6.15
N HIS A 75 -12.07 14.46 7.44
CA HIS A 75 -11.08 14.22 8.49
C HIS A 75 -10.80 12.72 8.69
N ALA A 76 -11.86 11.89 8.75
CA ALA A 76 -11.73 10.45 8.89
C ALA A 76 -10.99 9.83 7.69
N PHE A 77 -11.38 10.20 6.47
CA PHE A 77 -10.73 9.76 5.25
C PHE A 77 -9.26 10.18 5.18
N SER A 78 -8.93 11.41 5.60
CA SER A 78 -7.55 11.90 5.68
C SER A 78 -6.71 11.12 6.69
N LYS A 79 -7.27 10.79 7.86
CA LYS A 79 -6.62 9.98 8.90
C LYS A 79 -6.32 8.58 8.38
N LEU A 80 -7.30 7.93 7.76
CA LEU A 80 -7.14 6.61 7.15
C LEU A 80 -6.07 6.62 6.06
N THR A 81 -6.18 7.54 5.10
CA THR A 81 -5.23 7.65 3.98
C THR A 81 -3.80 7.83 4.46
N ARG A 82 -3.59 8.72 5.45
CA ARG A 82 -2.26 8.94 6.04
C ARG A 82 -1.70 7.66 6.66
N ARG A 83 -2.47 6.96 7.49
CA ARG A 83 -2.06 5.68 8.10
C ARG A 83 -1.73 4.65 7.05
N VAL A 84 -2.54 4.58 5.99
CA VAL A 84 -2.31 3.62 4.92
C VAL A 84 -0.96 3.87 4.24
N LEU A 85 -0.70 5.12 3.86
CA LEU A 85 0.57 5.52 3.26
C LEU A 85 1.76 5.29 4.20
N GLU A 86 1.63 5.66 5.48
CA GLU A 86 2.68 5.50 6.49
C GLU A 86 3.04 4.05 6.75
N HIS A 87 2.04 3.14 6.77
CA HIS A 87 2.27 1.73 7.02
C HIS A 87 2.80 1.01 5.78
N THR A 88 2.40 1.43 4.58
CA THR A 88 2.92 0.82 3.33
C THR A 88 4.41 1.09 3.13
N ALA A 89 4.93 2.16 3.71
CA ALA A 89 6.36 2.47 3.70
C ALA A 89 7.18 1.63 4.70
N ARG A 90 6.54 0.85 5.58
CA ARG A 90 7.19 0.06 6.64
C ARG A 90 7.14 -1.42 6.31
N ASN A 91 8.18 -2.16 6.72
CA ASN A 91 8.23 -3.61 6.56
C ASN A 91 7.34 -4.34 7.58
N GLU A 92 7.21 -3.77 8.79
CA GLU A 92 6.45 -4.30 9.91
C GLU A 92 5.75 -3.14 10.65
N ILE A 93 4.57 -3.42 11.20
CA ILE A 93 3.82 -2.56 12.12
C ILE A 93 3.36 -3.41 13.31
N SER A 94 3.04 -2.80 14.44
CA SER A 94 2.44 -3.55 15.54
C SER A 94 0.98 -3.92 15.23
N LEU A 95 0.47 -4.99 15.84
CA LEU A 95 -0.97 -5.31 15.76
C LEU A 95 -1.85 -4.17 16.30
N GLU A 96 -1.37 -3.39 17.26
CA GLU A 96 -2.07 -2.19 17.72
C GLU A 96 -2.20 -1.13 16.60
N GLU A 97 -1.12 -0.84 15.88
CA GLU A 97 -1.14 0.07 14.72
C GLU A 97 -2.09 -0.44 13.62
N GLU A 98 -2.13 -1.75 13.41
CA GLU A 98 -3.04 -2.40 12.46
C GLU A 98 -4.51 -2.24 12.90
N MET A 99 -4.82 -2.44 14.19
CA MET A 99 -6.16 -2.23 14.73
C MET A 99 -6.59 -0.76 14.69
N GLU A 100 -5.70 0.19 14.93
CA GLU A 100 -6.00 1.61 14.79
C GLU A 100 -6.32 2.01 13.33
N THR A 101 -5.68 1.33 12.37
CA THR A 101 -5.98 1.50 10.94
C THR A 101 -7.35 0.91 10.59
N LEU A 102 -7.67 -0.26 11.14
CA LEU A 102 -9.00 -0.88 11.02
C LEU A 102 -10.09 0.03 11.59
N GLU A 103 -9.86 0.62 12.76
CA GLU A 103 -10.80 1.54 13.39
C GLU A 103 -11.02 2.80 12.54
N ALA A 104 -9.96 3.38 11.97
CA ALA A 104 -10.07 4.52 11.06
C ALA A 104 -10.87 4.18 9.80
N TYR A 105 -10.72 2.96 9.29
CA TYR A 105 -11.51 2.45 8.17
C TYR A 105 -13.00 2.30 8.52
N LEU A 106 -13.31 1.59 9.61
CA LEU A 106 -14.69 1.38 10.06
C LEU A 106 -15.40 2.70 10.37
N THR A 107 -14.67 3.66 10.96
CA THR A 107 -15.17 5.02 11.19
C THR A 107 -15.55 5.71 9.86
N THR A 108 -14.71 5.57 8.83
CA THR A 108 -14.97 6.18 7.53
C THR A 108 -16.17 5.55 6.84
N GLU A 109 -16.33 4.22 6.94
CA GLU A 109 -17.50 3.51 6.41
C GLU A 109 -18.79 3.87 7.15
N LEU A 110 -18.76 3.98 8.48
CA LEU A 110 -19.95 4.38 9.24
C LEU A 110 -20.38 5.81 8.92
N LEU A 111 -19.42 6.74 8.76
CA LEU A 111 -19.72 8.10 8.32
C LEU A 111 -20.27 8.13 6.90
N ARG A 112 -19.96 7.16 6.04
CA ARG A 112 -20.57 7.06 4.71
C ARG A 112 -21.97 6.49 4.72
N HIS A 113 -22.22 5.55 5.63
CA HIS A 113 -23.48 4.83 5.74
C HIS A 113 -23.95 4.86 7.20
N PRO A 114 -24.49 6.02 7.67
CA PRO A 114 -24.99 6.13 9.03
C PRO A 114 -26.02 5.04 9.32
N ASP A 115 -26.00 4.51 10.54
CA ASP A 115 -26.96 3.51 11.07
C ASP A 115 -26.95 2.13 10.38
N THR A 116 -25.91 1.79 9.63
CA THR A 116 -25.81 0.48 8.97
C THR A 116 -25.17 -0.62 9.82
N PHE A 117 -24.22 -0.28 10.69
CA PHE A 117 -23.54 -1.26 11.53
C PHE A 117 -22.91 -0.62 12.78
N GLY A 118 -22.60 -1.45 13.76
CA GLY A 118 -21.72 -1.12 14.89
C GLY A 118 -20.56 -2.12 14.93
N TRP A 119 -19.45 -1.74 15.55
CA TRP A 119 -18.28 -2.61 15.69
C TRP A 119 -17.69 -2.54 17.10
N THR A 120 -16.93 -3.57 17.45
CA THR A 120 -16.08 -3.59 18.65
C THR A 120 -14.81 -4.34 18.28
N ILE A 121 -13.65 -3.72 18.52
CA ILE A 121 -12.34 -4.34 18.31
C ILE A 121 -11.84 -4.83 19.66
N GLN A 122 -11.50 -6.12 19.74
CA GLN A 122 -10.91 -6.72 20.93
C GLN A 122 -9.50 -7.19 20.59
N LEU A 123 -8.51 -6.53 21.19
CA LEU A 123 -7.10 -6.91 21.07
C LEU A 123 -6.56 -7.22 22.47
N PRO A 124 -6.25 -8.49 22.77
CA PRO A 124 -5.60 -8.88 24.02
C PRO A 124 -4.30 -8.08 24.24
N PRO A 125 -4.01 -7.60 25.47
CA PRO A 125 -2.84 -6.79 25.75
C PRO A 125 -1.51 -7.44 25.33
N GLU A 126 -1.44 -8.77 25.42
CA GLU A 126 -0.25 -9.56 25.08
C GLU A 126 0.08 -9.52 23.58
N LEU A 127 -0.92 -9.22 22.75
CA LEU A 127 -0.77 -9.19 21.29
C LEU A 127 -0.46 -7.78 20.76
N LYS A 128 -0.62 -6.72 21.56
CA LYS A 128 -0.47 -5.33 21.12
C LYS A 128 0.88 -5.03 20.48
N THR A 129 1.95 -5.59 21.05
CA THR A 129 3.34 -5.31 20.63
C THR A 129 3.88 -6.34 19.64
N ILE A 130 3.07 -7.31 19.22
CA ILE A 130 3.50 -8.27 18.20
C ILE A 130 3.55 -7.55 16.86
N ASN A 131 4.71 -7.62 16.21
CA ASN A 131 4.87 -7.08 14.87
C ASN A 131 4.22 -8.02 13.85
N SER A 132 3.51 -7.41 12.92
CA SER A 132 2.93 -8.05 11.77
C SER A 132 3.39 -7.33 10.51
N HIS A 133 3.33 -8.02 9.36
CA HIS A 133 3.42 -7.31 8.09
C HIS A 133 2.16 -6.43 7.96
N PRO A 134 2.27 -5.17 7.50
CA PRO A 134 1.10 -4.31 7.34
C PRO A 134 -0.04 -5.01 6.58
N TYR A 135 -1.25 -4.92 7.14
CA TYR A 135 -2.50 -5.50 6.57
C TYR A 135 -2.53 -7.03 6.50
N SER A 136 -1.73 -7.70 7.33
CA SER A 136 -1.77 -9.16 7.53
C SER A 136 -3.13 -9.64 8.05
N CYS A 137 -3.79 -8.86 8.91
CA CYS A 137 -5.23 -8.95 9.17
C CYS A 137 -5.94 -8.34 7.96
N ASN A 138 -6.18 -9.17 6.95
CA ASN A 138 -6.75 -8.83 5.65
C ASN A 138 -7.94 -7.84 5.73
N LEU A 139 -7.64 -6.54 5.73
CA LEU A 139 -8.62 -5.44 5.71
C LEU A 139 -9.37 -5.37 4.37
N LEU A 140 -8.93 -6.17 3.39
CA LEU A 140 -9.21 -5.98 1.97
C LEU A 140 -10.32 -6.87 1.39
N LEU A 141 -10.88 -7.81 2.15
CA LEU A 141 -11.77 -8.83 1.59
C LEU A 141 -13.18 -8.78 2.19
N LYS A 142 -13.90 -7.70 1.89
CA LYS A 142 -15.23 -7.72 1.22
C LYS A 142 -15.89 -6.34 1.28
N MET A 143 -15.81 -5.62 0.15
CA MET A 143 -16.76 -4.57 -0.20
C MET A 143 -17.25 -4.81 -1.64
N GLN A 144 -17.96 -5.93 -1.82
CA GLN A 144 -19.06 -5.99 -2.78
C GLN A 144 -20.35 -5.73 -2.01
#